data_AF-A0A9Q0PCV0-F1
#
_entry.id   AF-A0A9Q0PCV0-F1
#
_cell.length_a   1.000
_cell.length_b   1.000
_cell.length_c   1.000
_cell.angle_alpha   90.00
_cell.angle_beta   90.00
_cell.angle_gamma   90.00
#
_symmetry.space_group_name_H-M   'P 1'
#
loop_
_entity.id
_entity.type
_entity.pdbx_description
1 polymer ?
#
loop_
_entity_poly.entity_id
_entity_poly.type
_entity_poly.pdbx_seq_one_letter_code
_entity_poly.pdbx_strand_id
1 'polypeptide(L)'
;MASSRVLSLTRAHRLALLSSRRWLSSPPLAEVNPCEVGMISGIPEQHLRRRVIIYSPARTATQQGSGKVGRWKINFLSTQKWENPLMGWTSTGDPYANVGEAGSRF
;
A
#
# COMPACT_ATOMS: atom_id res chain seq x y z
N MET A 1 -32.83 51.00 -51.38
CA MET A 1 -33.20 50.67 -49.98
C MET A 1 -33.58 49.19 -49.99
N ALA A 2 -32.64 48.29 -49.71
CA ALA A 2 -32.30 47.77 -48.37
C ALA A 2 -33.47 46.92 -47.81
N SER A 3 -33.32 45.73 -47.26
CA SER A 3 -32.19 44.84 -47.00
C SER A 3 -32.81 43.54 -46.46
N SER A 4 -32.16 42.39 -46.72
CA SER A 4 -32.48 41.06 -46.19
C SER A 4 -32.67 41.03 -44.67
N ARG A 5 -33.50 40.09 -44.17
CA ARG A 5 -33.34 39.36 -42.88
C ARG A 5 -34.60 38.50 -42.64
N VAL A 6 -34.61 37.35 -41.98
CA VAL A 6 -33.65 36.36 -41.48
C VAL A 6 -34.52 35.14 -41.14
N LEU A 7 -33.98 33.94 -41.32
CA LEU A 7 -34.62 32.65 -41.02
C LEU A 7 -34.88 32.49 -39.51
N SER A 8 -36.12 32.20 -39.12
CA SER A 8 -36.43 31.75 -37.75
C SER A 8 -36.47 30.23 -37.68
N LEU A 9 -35.36 29.60 -37.26
CA LEU A 9 -35.37 28.19 -36.86
C LEU A 9 -35.85 28.08 -35.41
N THR A 10 -36.97 27.38 -35.20
CA THR A 10 -37.33 26.85 -33.88
C THR A 10 -37.86 25.43 -34.05
N ARG A 11 -37.09 24.43 -33.61
CA ARG A 11 -37.61 23.22 -32.93
C ARG A 11 -36.45 22.39 -32.38
N ALA A 12 -36.13 22.59 -31.10
CA ALA A 12 -35.26 21.67 -30.39
C ALA A 12 -36.07 20.42 -30.03
N HIS A 13 -35.75 19.29 -30.65
CA HIS A 13 -36.32 17.99 -30.29
C HIS A 13 -35.53 17.40 -29.12
N ARG A 14 -36.14 17.41 -27.92
CA ARG A 14 -35.67 16.63 -26.76
C ARG A 14 -35.64 15.14 -27.12
N LEU A 15 -34.46 14.56 -27.18
CA LEU A 15 -34.28 13.10 -27.10
C LEU A 15 -34.00 12.75 -25.64
N ALA A 16 -35.05 12.33 -24.94
CA ALA A 16 -34.93 11.54 -23.72
C ALA A 16 -34.94 10.05 -24.10
N LEU A 17 -34.44 9.21 -23.19
CA LEU A 17 -34.45 7.74 -23.18
C LEU A 17 -33.15 7.10 -23.72
N LEU A 18 -32.45 6.19 -23.05
CA LEU A 18 -32.52 5.59 -21.72
C LEU A 18 -31.06 5.23 -21.37
N SER A 19 -30.44 5.92 -20.42
CA SER A 19 -29.19 5.42 -19.82
C SER A 19 -29.60 4.31 -18.86
N SER A 20 -29.77 3.10 -19.40
CA SER A 20 -29.90 1.89 -18.58
C SER A 20 -28.56 1.65 -17.91
N ARG A 21 -28.37 2.28 -16.75
CA ARG A 21 -27.32 1.89 -15.83
C ARG A 21 -27.72 0.51 -15.34
N ARG A 22 -27.19 -0.54 -15.97
CA ARG A 22 -27.11 -1.85 -15.35
C ARG A 22 -25.97 -1.74 -14.32
N TRP A 23 -26.34 -1.40 -13.09
CA TRP A 23 -25.41 -1.46 -11.97
C TRP A 23 -25.06 -2.94 -11.81
N LEU A 24 -23.85 -3.33 -12.22
CA LEU A 24 -23.37 -4.69 -12.00
C LEU A 24 -23.37 -4.95 -10.49
N SER A 25 -24.11 -5.96 -10.06
CA SER A 25 -23.98 -6.55 -8.74
C SER A 25 -22.57 -7.11 -8.62
N SER A 26 -21.71 -6.48 -7.83
CA SER A 26 -20.41 -7.04 -7.48
C SER A 26 -20.63 -8.40 -6.79
N PRO A 27 -19.94 -9.48 -7.19
CA PRO A 27 -20.01 -10.76 -6.49
C PRO A 27 -19.57 -10.58 -5.03
N PRO A 28 -20.08 -11.41 -4.09
CA PRO A 28 -19.71 -11.31 -2.69
C PRO A 28 -18.18 -11.46 -2.59
N LEU A 29 -17.55 -10.51 -1.90
CA LEU A 29 -16.13 -10.56 -1.60
C LEU A 29 -15.85 -11.91 -0.96
N ALA A 30 -15.02 -12.73 -1.61
CA ALA A 30 -14.51 -13.95 -1.00
C ALA A 30 -13.98 -13.58 0.40
N GLU A 31 -14.41 -14.31 1.43
CA GLU A 31 -13.86 -14.17 2.77
C GLU A 31 -12.35 -14.44 2.67
N VAL A 32 -11.57 -13.36 2.63
CA VAL A 32 -10.12 -13.44 2.65
C VAL A 32 -9.77 -13.90 4.06
N ASN A 33 -9.45 -15.19 4.20
CA ASN A 33 -8.89 -15.74 5.43
C ASN A 33 -7.49 -15.12 5.61
N PRO A 34 -7.30 -14.14 6.52
CA PRO A 34 -6.07 -13.35 6.57
C PRO A 34 -4.85 -14.15 7.04
N CYS A 35 -5.03 -15.42 7.42
CA CYS A 35 -3.98 -16.30 7.92
C CYS A 35 -3.55 -17.42 6.95
N GLU A 36 -4.20 -17.60 5.80
CA GLU A 36 -3.92 -18.73 4.90
C GLU A 36 -2.47 -18.72 4.40
N VAL A 37 -2.00 -17.56 3.92
CA VAL A 37 -0.63 -17.39 3.43
C VAL A 37 0.41 -17.57 4.54
N GLY A 38 0.07 -17.21 5.78
CA GLY A 38 0.94 -17.41 6.94
C GLY A 38 1.21 -18.89 7.21
N MET A 39 0.19 -19.76 7.09
CA MET A 39 0.32 -21.19 7.37
C MET A 39 1.23 -21.93 6.38
N ILE A 40 1.20 -21.55 5.10
CA ILE A 40 2.03 -22.18 4.06
C ILE A 40 3.46 -21.64 3.99
N SER A 41 3.75 -20.52 4.68
CA SER A 41 5.03 -19.81 4.57
C SER A 41 6.20 -20.47 5.32
N GLY A 42 5.94 -21.48 6.16
CA GLY A 42 6.94 -22.10 7.02
C GLY A 42 7.43 -21.22 8.18
N ILE A 43 6.83 -20.04 8.37
CA ILE A 43 7.13 -19.14 9.49
C ILE A 43 6.49 -19.72 10.77
N PRO A 44 7.23 -19.85 11.88
CA PRO A 44 6.66 -20.37 13.12
C PRO A 44 5.59 -19.42 13.68
N GLU A 45 4.56 -19.98 14.33
CA GLU A 45 3.36 -19.26 14.78
C GLU A 45 3.68 -18.08 15.71
N GLN A 46 4.74 -18.20 16.51
CA GLN A 46 5.25 -17.15 17.39
C GLN A 46 5.60 -15.87 16.63
N HIS A 47 6.10 -15.99 15.40
CA HIS A 47 6.44 -14.85 14.55
C HIS A 47 5.24 -14.35 13.73
N LEU A 48 4.23 -15.18 13.46
CA LEU A 48 3.01 -14.75 12.76
C LEU A 48 2.15 -13.80 13.61
N ARG A 49 2.16 -13.97 14.94
CA ARG A 49 1.40 -13.10 15.87
C ARG A 49 2.12 -11.81 16.25
N ARG A 50 3.34 -11.57 15.75
CA ARG A 50 4.14 -10.41 16.17
C ARG A 50 3.57 -9.12 15.58
N ARG A 51 3.69 -8.02 16.35
CA ARG A 51 3.29 -6.69 15.89
C ARG A 51 4.37 -6.09 15.00
N VAL A 52 3.94 -5.45 13.91
CA VAL A 52 4.81 -4.76 12.96
C VAL A 52 4.35 -3.31 12.78
N ILE A 53 5.27 -2.44 12.37
CA ILE A 53 4.95 -1.06 12.00
C ILE A 53 5.18 -0.89 10.50
N ILE A 54 4.16 -0.45 9.78
CA ILE A 54 4.25 -0.13 8.35
C ILE A 54 4.41 1.38 8.24
N TYR A 55 5.51 1.84 7.65
CA TYR A 55 5.84 3.26 7.58
C TYR A 55 6.64 3.59 6.32
N SER A 56 6.61 4.85 5.91
CA SER A 56 7.53 5.39 4.94
C SER A 56 8.68 6.10 5.68
N PRO A 57 9.96 5.77 5.41
CA PRO A 57 11.08 6.39 6.10
C PRO A 57 11.22 7.85 5.69
N ALA A 58 11.45 8.71 6.67
CA ALA A 58 11.78 10.11 6.43
C ALA A 58 13.15 10.25 5.73
N ARG A 59 13.39 11.42 5.14
CA ARG A 59 14.69 11.75 4.54
C ARG A 59 15.76 11.79 5.64
N THR A 60 16.93 11.23 5.36
CA THR A 60 18.09 11.34 6.27
C THR A 60 18.47 12.81 6.43
N ALA A 61 18.41 13.32 7.66
CA ALA A 61 18.56 14.76 7.95
C ALA A 61 19.88 15.36 7.42
N THR A 62 20.97 14.59 7.44
CA THR A 62 22.30 15.02 7.00
C THR A 62 22.48 15.04 5.47
N GLN A 63 21.62 14.37 4.72
CA GLN A 63 21.73 14.24 3.26
C GLN A 63 20.61 15.00 2.55
N GLN A 64 20.91 15.57 1.38
CA GLN A 64 19.93 16.29 0.55
C GLN A 64 19.13 15.42 -0.43
N GLY A 65 19.61 14.20 -0.70
CA GLY A 65 18.97 13.29 -1.66
C GLY A 65 17.60 12.78 -1.21
N SER A 66 16.63 12.76 -2.13
CA SER A 66 15.27 12.25 -1.91
C SER A 66 15.07 10.80 -2.37
N GLY A 67 16.06 10.18 -3.03
CA GLY A 67 15.90 8.86 -3.68
C GLY A 67 15.57 7.67 -2.75
N LYS A 68 15.71 7.84 -1.42
CA LYS A 68 15.36 6.82 -0.41
C LYS A 68 13.97 7.04 0.20
N VAL A 69 13.31 8.15 -0.11
CA VAL A 69 11.99 8.53 0.42
C VAL A 69 10.89 7.95 -0.49
N GLY A 70 9.70 7.70 0.06
CA GLY A 70 8.53 7.28 -0.72
C GLY A 70 8.36 5.78 -0.92
N ARG A 71 9.30 4.96 -0.44
CA ARG A 71 9.15 3.49 -0.37
C ARG A 71 8.58 3.09 0.98
N TRP A 72 7.59 2.20 1.00
CA TRP A 72 7.02 1.69 2.24
C TRP A 72 7.91 0.59 2.80
N LYS A 73 8.05 0.57 4.12
CA LYS A 73 8.84 -0.42 4.86
C LYS A 73 8.01 -1.05 5.96
N ILE A 74 8.33 -2.31 6.27
CA ILE A 74 7.83 -3.00 7.46
C ILE A 74 8.94 -3.02 8.50
N ASN A 75 8.70 -2.46 9.68
CA ASN A 75 9.57 -2.55 10.83
C ASN A 75 9.12 -3.69 11.75
N PHE A 76 10.00 -4.68 11.93
CA PHE A 76 9.86 -5.71 12.94
C PHE A 76 10.54 -5.22 14.22
N LEU A 77 9.77 -4.92 15.26
CA LEU A 77 10.32 -4.51 16.54
C LEU A 77 11.14 -5.68 17.12
N SER A 78 12.45 -5.45 17.30
CA SER A 78 13.40 -6.41 17.85
C SER A 78 14.16 -5.76 19.01
N THR A 79 13.80 -6.13 20.23
CA THR A 79 14.28 -5.47 21.46
C THR A 79 15.45 -6.22 22.11
N GLN A 80 15.57 -7.53 21.89
CA GLN A 80 16.60 -8.34 22.54
C GLN A 80 17.89 -8.36 21.73
N LYS A 81 18.80 -7.44 22.06
CA LYS A 81 20.18 -7.42 21.60
C LYS A 81 21.10 -7.47 22.80
N TRP A 82 22.16 -8.26 22.72
CA TRP A 82 23.14 -8.42 23.79
C TRP A 82 24.56 -8.33 23.25
N GLU A 83 25.52 -8.12 24.15
CA GLU A 83 26.94 -8.12 23.80
C GLU A 83 27.50 -9.56 23.87
N ASN A 84 28.23 -9.97 22.84
CA ASN A 84 28.92 -11.25 22.82
C ASN A 84 30.14 -11.22 23.76
N PRO A 85 30.24 -12.07 24.79
CA PRO A 85 31.33 -12.04 25.77
C PRO A 85 32.72 -12.30 25.19
N LEU A 86 32.83 -12.90 24.00
CA LEU A 86 34.13 -13.17 23.37
C LEU A 86 34.71 -11.95 22.64
N MET A 87 33.90 -11.29 21.81
CA MET A 87 34.36 -10.24 20.88
C MET A 87 33.73 -8.86 21.13
N GLY A 88 32.75 -8.75 22.02
CA GLY A 88 32.01 -7.50 22.26
C GLY A 88 31.02 -7.13 21.16
N TRP A 89 30.76 -8.02 20.19
CA TRP A 89 29.85 -7.73 19.08
C TRP A 89 28.38 -7.81 19.50
N THR A 90 27.53 -6.96 18.91
CA THR A 90 26.09 -7.02 19.13
C THR A 90 25.50 -8.28 18.51
N SER A 91 24.97 -9.17 19.36
CA SER A 91 24.27 -10.40 19.00
C SER A 91 22.76 -10.26 19.23
N THR A 92 21.96 -11.02 18.49
CA THR A 92 20.49 -11.07 18.65
C THR A 92 20.00 -12.47 18.33
N GLY A 93 18.88 -12.86 18.94
CA GLY A 93 18.22 -14.15 18.71
C GLY A 93 17.01 -14.05 17.79
N ASP A 94 16.66 -12.83 17.35
CA ASP A 94 15.49 -12.60 16.51
C ASP A 94 15.86 -12.72 15.02
N PRO A 95 15.28 -13.68 14.27
CA PRO A 95 15.58 -13.85 12.85
C PRO A 95 15.12 -12.66 12.00
N TYR A 96 14.15 -11.86 12.46
CA TYR A 96 13.63 -10.71 11.72
C TYR A 96 14.34 -9.39 11.99
N ALA A 97 15.40 -9.40 12.83
CA ALA A 97 16.09 -8.19 13.25
C ALA A 97 16.60 -7.31 12.08
N ASN A 98 16.93 -7.93 10.93
CA ASN A 98 17.47 -7.23 9.77
C ASN A 98 16.55 -7.25 8.54
N VAL A 99 15.50 -8.07 8.53
CA VAL A 99 14.65 -8.32 7.34
C VAL A 99 13.92 -7.05 6.90
N GLY A 100 13.39 -6.30 7.86
CA GLY A 100 12.65 -5.05 7.59
C GLY A 100 13.50 -3.95 6.96
N GLU A 101 14.78 -3.85 7.33
CA GLU A 101 15.69 -2.84 6.77
C GLU A 101 16.32 -3.28 5.44
N ALA A 102 16.69 -4.55 5.34
CA ALA A 102 17.47 -5.08 4.22
C ALA A 102 16.62 -5.33 2.96
N GLY A 103 15.42 -5.90 3.08
CA GLY A 103 14.70 -6.48 1.94
C GLY A 103 13.22 -6.12 1.81
N SER A 104 12.52 -5.81 2.90
CA SER A 104 11.07 -5.60 2.87
C SER A 104 10.68 -4.15 2.53
N ARG A 105 10.83 -3.77 1.26
CA ARG A 105 10.45 -2.46 0.72
C ARG A 105 9.42 -2.63 -0.41
N PHE A 106 8.33 -1.88 -0.36
CA PHE A 106 7.23 -1.90 -1.33
C PHE A 106 6.98 -0.52 -1.91
#